data_AF-K5WAV2-F1
#
_entry.id   AF-K5WAV2-F1
#
_cell.length_a   1.000
_cell.length_b   1.000
_cell.length_c   1.000
_cell.angle_alpha   90.00
_cell.angle_beta   90.00
_cell.angle_gamma   90.00
#
_symmetry.space_group_name_H-M   'P 1'
#
loop_
_entity.id
_entity.type
_entity.pdbx_description
1 polymer ?
#
loop_
_entity_poly.entity_id
_entity_poly.type
_entity_poly.pdbx_seq_one_letter_code
_entity_poly.pdbx_strand_id
1 'polypeptide(L)'
;MATQHVLDHTQNIYLTVTVSPSSPVFSNPQSLTIHPSMRYLGTVGALPDVQLLSVPRESWETIQENVMSTLKRMDGVRRVEMEQPPRMRAKRGIDEL
;
A
#
# COMPACT_ATOMS: atom_id res chain seq x y z
N MET A 1 -21.11 -10.27 -13.53
CA MET A 1 -19.74 -10.82 -13.64
C MET A 1 -18.81 -9.81 -13.00
N ALA A 2 -18.42 -9.99 -11.74
CA ALA A 2 -17.51 -9.07 -11.08
C ALA A 2 -16.10 -9.37 -11.57
N THR A 3 -15.55 -8.52 -12.42
CA THR A 3 -14.11 -8.48 -12.68
C THR A 3 -13.46 -8.03 -11.39
N GLN A 4 -13.18 -9.00 -10.52
CA GLN A 4 -12.24 -8.85 -9.42
C GLN A 4 -11.01 -8.23 -10.07
N HIS A 5 -10.68 -6.97 -9.74
CA HIS A 5 -9.37 -6.43 -10.08
C HIS A 5 -8.38 -7.36 -9.40
N VAL A 6 -7.94 -8.38 -10.13
CA VAL A 6 -6.88 -9.27 -9.71
C VAL A 6 -5.66 -8.37 -9.74
N LEU A 7 -5.40 -7.75 -8.58
CA LEU A 7 -4.11 -7.17 -8.30
C LEU A 7 -3.11 -8.31 -8.57
N ASP A 8 -2.27 -8.13 -9.58
CA ASP A 8 -1.35 -9.17 -10.00
C ASP A 8 -0.21 -9.22 -8.97
N HIS A 9 -0.47 -9.91 -7.86
CA HIS A 9 0.50 -10.09 -6.78
C HIS A 9 1.69 -10.96 -7.20
N THR A 10 1.62 -11.56 -8.39
CA THR A 10 2.67 -12.39 -8.98
C THR A 10 3.78 -11.51 -9.52
N GLN A 11 3.42 -10.46 -10.26
CA GLN A 11 4.36 -9.54 -10.89
C GLN A 11 4.57 -8.24 -10.10
N ASN A 12 3.56 -7.81 -9.35
CA ASN A 12 3.59 -6.56 -8.59
C ASN A 12 3.40 -6.81 -7.09
N ILE A 13 4.09 -6.01 -6.30
CA ILE A 13 3.93 -5.92 -4.86
C ILE A 13 3.16 -4.64 -4.55
N TYR A 14 2.14 -4.79 -3.73
CA TYR A 14 1.31 -3.68 -3.30
C TYR A 14 1.70 -3.31 -1.88
N LEU A 15 1.80 -2.01 -1.61
CA LEU A 15 2.21 -1.45 -0.35
C LEU A 15 1.18 -0.45 0.12
N THR A 16 0.73 -0.63 1.35
CA THR A 16 -0.14 0.29 2.03
C THR A 16 0.67 1.11 3.01
N VAL A 17 0.71 2.41 2.80
CA VAL A 17 1.39 3.37 3.68
C VAL A 17 0.33 4.15 4.43
N THR A 18 0.27 3.95 5.75
CA THR A 18 -0.52 4.77 6.65
C THR A 18 0.25 6.03 6.97
N VAL A 19 -0.29 7.18 6.59
CA VAL A 19 0.24 8.50 6.90
C VAL A 19 -0.59 9.18 7.98
N SER A 20 0.04 10.03 8.77
CA SER A 20 -0.65 10.86 9.75
C SER A 20 -1.36 12.02 9.06
N PRO A 21 -2.62 12.34 9.39
CA PRO A 21 -3.37 13.41 8.74
C PRO A 21 -2.79 14.82 8.99
N SER A 22 -1.94 14.97 10.01
CA SER A 22 -1.19 16.19 10.31
C SER A 22 0.13 16.32 9.53
N SER A 23 0.50 15.32 8.74
CA SER A 23 1.75 15.29 7.98
C SER A 23 1.63 16.01 6.64
N PRO A 24 2.70 16.67 6.15
CA PRO A 24 2.75 17.18 4.77
C PRO A 24 2.58 16.08 3.72
N VAL A 25 2.88 14.82 4.05
CA VAL A 25 2.73 13.67 3.15
C VAL A 25 1.26 13.31 2.92
N PHE A 26 0.37 13.66 3.85
CA PHE A 26 -1.07 13.49 3.68
C PHE A 26 -1.63 14.42 2.58
N SER A 27 -1.13 15.66 2.52
CA SER A 27 -1.51 16.62 1.47
C SER A 27 -0.84 16.34 0.13
N ASN A 28 0.37 15.75 0.14
CA ASN A 28 1.11 15.44 -1.08
C ASN A 28 1.51 13.95 -1.16
N PRO A 29 0.59 13.05 -1.51
CA PRO A 29 0.85 11.61 -1.56
C PRO A 29 1.88 11.22 -2.63
N GLN A 30 2.13 12.07 -3.63
CA GLN A 30 3.19 11.84 -4.62
C GLN A 30 4.58 11.76 -3.98
N SER A 31 4.81 12.42 -2.84
CA SER A 31 6.08 12.34 -2.10
C SER A 31 6.42 10.94 -1.60
N LEU A 32 5.43 10.04 -1.51
CA LEU A 32 5.64 8.62 -1.19
C LEU A 32 6.29 7.83 -2.33
N THR A 33 6.22 8.36 -3.56
CA THR A 33 6.77 7.73 -4.76
C THR A 33 8.27 8.03 -4.86
N ILE A 34 9.04 7.50 -3.91
CA ILE A 34 10.48 7.76 -3.77
C ILE A 34 11.34 7.12 -4.86
N HIS A 35 10.77 6.19 -5.62
CA HIS A 35 11.45 5.48 -6.69
C HIS A 35 10.60 5.47 -7.97
N PRO A 36 11.18 5.64 -9.17
CA PRO A 36 10.43 5.67 -10.43
C PRO A 36 9.70 4.35 -10.73
N SER A 37 10.21 3.23 -10.22
CA SER A 37 9.51 1.93 -10.32
C SER A 37 8.26 1.83 -9.42
N MET A 38 8.08 2.75 -8.46
CA MET A 38 6.84 2.80 -7.70
C MET A 38 5.78 3.56 -8.47
N ARG A 39 4.55 3.11 -8.32
CA ARG A 39 3.39 3.78 -8.87
C ARG A 39 2.36 3.96 -7.78
N TYR A 40 1.95 5.20 -7.56
CA TYR A 40 0.85 5.53 -6.68
C TYR A 40 -0.48 5.14 -7.35
N LEU A 41 -1.27 4.33 -6.64
CA LEU A 41 -2.55 3.84 -7.12
C LEU A 41 -3.74 4.61 -6.54
N GLY A 42 -3.57 5.26 -5.39
CA GLY A 42 -4.65 5.97 -4.72
C GLY A 42 -4.73 5.62 -3.24
N THR A 43 -5.89 5.84 -2.64
CA THR A 43 -6.18 5.47 -1.24
C THR A 43 -6.83 4.08 -1.16
N VAL A 44 -6.66 3.41 -0.03
CA VAL A 44 -7.27 2.09 0.20
C VAL A 44 -8.73 2.25 0.64
N GLY A 45 -9.66 2.05 -0.28
CA GLY A 45 -11.09 2.09 0.00
C GLY A 45 -11.53 3.47 0.50
N ALA A 46 -12.10 3.51 1.72
CA ALA A 46 -12.59 4.73 2.35
C ALA A 46 -11.59 5.35 3.35
N LEU A 47 -10.34 4.86 3.42
CA LEU A 47 -9.32 5.36 4.34
C LEU A 47 -8.41 6.37 3.63
N PRO A 48 -8.61 7.68 3.83
CA PRO A 48 -7.79 8.71 3.17
C PRO A 48 -6.36 8.78 3.72
N ASP A 49 -6.15 8.28 4.94
CA ASP A 49 -4.85 8.17 5.60
C ASP A 49 -4.03 6.97 5.13
N VAL A 50 -4.62 6.04 4.38
CA VAL A 50 -3.92 4.86 3.86
C VAL A 50 -3.75 4.98 2.35
N GLN A 51 -2.50 5.15 1.94
CA GLN A 51 -2.08 5.30 0.55
C GLN A 51 -1.62 3.95 -0.01
N LEU A 52 -2.07 3.59 -1.19
CA LEU A 52 -1.73 2.38 -1.92
C LEU A 52 -0.71 2.68 -3.02
N LEU A 53 0.38 1.92 -2.99
CA LEU A 53 1.47 1.98 -3.96
C LEU A 53 1.65 0.59 -4.56
N SER A 54 1.98 0.52 -5.85
CA SER A 54 2.39 -0.71 -6.54
C SER A 54 3.83 -0.63 -6.99
N VAL A 55 4.55 -1.74 -6.89
CA VAL A 55 5.96 -1.85 -7.25
C VAL A 55 6.22 -3.19 -7.95
N PRO A 56 6.97 -3.22 -9.07
CA PRO A 56 7.38 -4.47 -9.70
C PRO A 56 8.20 -5.32 -8.73
N ARG A 57 7.86 -6.61 -8.63
CA ARG A 57 8.53 -7.55 -7.71
C ARG A 57 10.04 -7.66 -8.02
N GLU A 58 10.40 -7.64 -9.30
CA GLU A 58 11.79 -7.64 -9.78
C GLU A 58 12.65 -6.52 -9.19
N SER A 59 12.07 -5.32 -9.06
CA SER A 59 12.75 -4.17 -8.48
C SER A 59 12.65 -4.20 -6.96
N TRP A 60 11.51 -4.65 -6.44
CA TRP A 60 11.19 -4.65 -5.02
C TRP A 60 12.23 -5.36 -4.18
N GLU A 61 12.71 -6.56 -4.55
CA GLU A 61 13.70 -7.28 -3.74
C GLU A 61 15.00 -6.48 -3.53
N THR A 62 15.38 -5.65 -4.51
CA THR A 62 16.57 -4.81 -4.43
C THR A 62 16.31 -3.49 -3.71
N ILE A 63 15.14 -2.88 -3.93
CA ILE A 63 14.83 -1.55 -3.37
C ILE A 63 14.10 -1.62 -2.03
N GLN A 64 13.56 -2.77 -1.62
CA GLN A 64 12.71 -2.95 -0.43
C GLN A 64 13.33 -2.32 0.81
N GLU A 65 14.59 -2.65 1.10
CA GLU A 65 15.25 -2.20 2.32
C GLU A 65 15.38 -0.67 2.32
N ASN A 66 15.86 -0.11 1.22
CA ASN A 66 15.99 1.33 1.04
C ASN A 66 14.61 2.01 1.16
N VAL A 67 13.61 1.47 0.48
CA VAL A 67 12.25 2.00 0.46
C VAL A 67 11.59 1.98 1.83
N MET A 68 11.61 0.83 2.50
CA MET A 68 11.04 0.71 3.84
C MET A 68 11.78 1.61 4.83
N SER A 69 13.10 1.74 4.70
CA SER A 69 13.90 2.63 5.54
C SER A 69 13.59 4.11 5.29
N THR A 70 13.50 4.52 4.03
CA THR A 70 13.14 5.90 3.65
C THR A 70 11.73 6.24 4.07
N LEU A 71 10.75 5.36 3.81
CA LEU A 71 9.36 5.56 4.21
C LEU A 71 9.24 5.63 5.74
N LYS A 72 9.93 4.77 6.50
CA LYS A 72 9.93 4.84 7.97
C LYS A 72 10.60 6.09 8.53
N ARG A 73 11.59 6.64 7.82
CA ARG A 73 12.25 7.91 8.19
C ARG A 73 11.46 9.14 7.73
N MET A 74 10.48 8.96 6.85
CA MET A 74 9.71 10.06 6.30
C MET A 74 8.76 10.61 7.37
N ASP A 75 8.82 11.93 7.56
CA ASP A 75 8.06 12.59 8.60
C ASP A 75 6.55 12.44 8.35
N GLY A 76 5.88 11.77 9.28
CA GLY A 76 4.45 11.52 9.23
C GLY A 76 4.00 10.27 8.48
N VAL A 77 4.92 9.40 8.08
CA VAL A 77 4.56 7.99 7.82
C VAL A 77 4.42 7.28 9.17
N ARG A 78 3.21 6.82 9.47
CA ARG A 78 2.91 6.10 10.72
C ARG A 78 3.20 4.62 10.59
N ARG A 79 2.87 4.04 9.44
CA ARG A 79 3.01 2.60 9.19
C ARG A 79 3.21 2.33 7.71
N VAL A 80 4.03 1.33 7.41
CA VAL A 80 4.20 0.79 6.07
C VAL A 80 3.93 -0.70 6.18
N GLU A 81 2.93 -1.16 5.45
CA GLU A 81 2.59 -2.59 5.36
C GLU A 81 2.64 -3.02 3.90
N MET A 82 3.21 -4.19 3.66
CA MET A 82 3.09 -4.84 2.36
C MET A 82 1.72 -5.49 2.30
N GLU A 83 0.92 -5.13 1.32
CA GLU A 83 -0.31 -5.84 1.01
C GLU A 83 0.07 -7.22 0.45
N GLN A 84 0.05 -8.22 1.32
CA GLN A 84 0.08 -9.60 0.89
C GLN A 84 -1.27 -9.92 0.21
N PRO A 85 -1.28 -10.81 -0.80
CA PRO A 85 -2.50 -11.21 -1.51
C PRO A 85 -3.59 -11.48 -0.48
N PRO A 86 -4.83 -11.05 -0.76
CA PRO A 86 -5.88 -10.96 0.24
C PRO A 86 -5.93 -12.26 1.01
N ARG A 87 -5.43 -12.21 2.25
CA ARG A 87 -5.84 -13.17 3.27
C ARG A 87 -7.33 -12.97 3.30
N MET A 88 -8.04 -13.86 2.60
CA MET A 88 -9.49 -13.91 2.57
C MET A 88 -9.90 -13.59 3.99
N ARG A 89 -10.57 -12.44 4.20
CA ARG A 89 -11.39 -12.33 5.38
C ARG A 89 -12.34 -13.51 5.22
N ALA A 90 -12.05 -14.60 5.92
CA ALA A 90 -13.03 -15.60 6.23
C ALA A 90 -14.21 -14.76 6.67
N LYS A 91 -15.27 -14.76 5.86
CA LYS A 91 -16.52 -14.10 6.21
C LYS A 91 -16.75 -14.51 7.65
N ARG A 92 -16.70 -13.54 8.56
CA ARG A 92 -17.21 -13.72 9.91
C ARG A 92 -18.64 -14.15 9.61
N GLY A 93 -18.93 -15.44 9.80
CA GLY A 93 -20.28 -15.96 9.71
C GLY A 93 -21.09 -15.15 10.71
N ILE A 94 -21.83 -14.19 10.19
CA ILE A 94 -22.83 -13.45 10.93
C ILE A 94 -24.11 -14.16 10.53
N ASP A 95 -24.77 -14.75 11.53
CA ASP A 95 -26.19 -15.12 11.56
C ASP A 95 -26.61 -16.26 10.59
N GLU A 96 -27.47 -17.23 10.93
CA GLU A 96 -28.82 -17.14 11.52
C GLU A 96 -29.25 -18.49 12.17
N LEU A 97 -30.20 -18.39 13.13
CA LEU A 97 -31.01 -19.40 13.86
C LEU A 97 -30.50 -20.01 15.17
#